data_AF-A0A811K5N6-F1
#
_entry.id   AF-A0A811K5N6-F1
#
_cell.length_a   1.000
_cell.length_b   1.000
_cell.length_c   1.000
_cell.angle_alpha   90.00
_cell.angle_beta   90.00
_cell.angle_gamma   90.00
#
_symmetry.space_group_name_H-M   'P 1'
#
loop_
_entity.id
_entity.type
_entity.pdbx_description
1 polymer ?
#
loop_
_entity_poly.entity_id
_entity_poly.type
_entity_poly.pdbx_seq_one_letter_code
_entity_poly.pdbx_strand_id
1 'polypeptide(L)'
;MSTKVVGFILFCVLTCANCQVTFNFDPEESVEFRSDENRVVNITISSHNDTLDLPILFKCSNAQSCVIKANKDKIILESANNFTEELSIYIHGIFIGNNKLIVVLNDSEEVQHFQIRVKRSEYESKVSLVFGSFATVFVVTITFLIGTQIEFRRMMTIMKRPVGPMCGFFCQFFFMPLIGFSLSYYLMADAENSMKLALFAVAVSPGGGKSSFWTIIFDGNLDLSVCMTFIETVSAIIMTPLWMYTLGSVFFDEHIYVPIEKFAQSLATVLIPTMLGTLLIQIRPDLVDRIKVLIKYFTWFLVIVLTAVGIYANYYIFAFITWRIVLASCLLPWTGYIIAFLFALLMHQNTQNAITIAIETGIQNVGIAFTIMFYTFPEFERDIAMVVPIAVVLVTDKPLFVIWLVKKFFFKNKQ
;
A
#
# COMPACT_ATOMS: atom_id res chain seq x y z
N MET A 1 -26.40 5.17 18.63
CA MET A 1 -26.85 4.50 19.87
C MET A 1 -25.59 4.09 20.60
N SER A 2 -25.35 4.73 21.74
CA SER A 2 -24.14 4.64 22.56
C SER A 2 -23.92 3.20 23.04
N THR A 3 -22.76 2.63 22.74
CA THR A 3 -22.29 1.43 23.42
C THR A 3 -21.01 1.80 24.16
N LYS A 4 -21.15 1.87 25.48
CA LYS A 4 -20.12 2.17 26.46
C LYS A 4 -18.95 1.21 26.28
N VAL A 5 -17.76 1.73 25.99
CA VAL A 5 -16.50 1.03 26.23
C VAL A 5 -16.33 0.96 27.75
N VAL A 6 -16.69 -0.19 28.31
CA VAL A 6 -16.32 -0.55 29.67
C VAL A 6 -14.83 -0.85 29.61
N GLY A 7 -14.03 0.03 30.21
CA GLY A 7 -12.60 -0.21 30.43
C GLY A 7 -12.43 -1.51 31.21
N PHE A 8 -12.03 -2.56 30.50
CA PHE A 8 -11.59 -3.80 31.10
C PHE A 8 -10.14 -3.56 31.52
N ILE A 9 -9.89 -3.50 32.83
CA ILE A 9 -8.55 -3.49 33.41
C ILE A 9 -7.92 -4.84 33.01
N LEU A 10 -7.09 -4.85 31.97
CA LEU A 10 -6.39 -6.05 31.52
C LEU A 10 -5.12 -6.21 32.35
N PHE A 11 -5.24 -6.82 33.53
CA PHE A 11 -4.07 -7.28 34.29
C PHE A 11 -3.35 -8.36 33.47
N CYS A 12 -2.19 -8.05 32.88
CA CYS A 12 -1.29 -9.07 32.34
C CYS A 12 -0.58 -9.78 33.49
N VAL A 13 -1.25 -10.76 34.09
CA VAL A 13 -0.63 -11.70 35.04
C VAL A 13 0.00 -12.82 34.22
N LEU A 14 1.32 -12.80 34.05
CA LEU A 14 2.06 -13.97 33.58
C LEU A 14 2.75 -14.62 34.78
N THR A 15 2.29 -15.83 35.06
CA THR A 15 2.85 -16.73 36.06
C THR A 15 4.12 -17.35 35.49
N CYS A 16 5.28 -16.83 35.88
CA CYS A 16 6.50 -17.64 35.83
C CYS A 16 6.30 -18.79 36.83
N ALA A 17 6.71 -20.01 36.49
CA ALA A 17 6.36 -21.23 37.24
C ALA A 17 6.87 -21.27 38.71
N ASN A 18 7.51 -20.20 39.20
CA ASN A 18 7.72 -19.91 40.61
C ASN A 18 7.97 -18.40 40.87
N CYS A 19 7.43 -17.50 40.06
CA CYS A 19 7.55 -16.06 40.32
C CYS A 19 6.38 -15.26 39.73
N GLN A 20 5.62 -14.56 40.58
CA GLN A 20 4.53 -13.68 40.15
C GLN A 20 5.05 -12.23 40.09
N VAL A 21 5.73 -11.87 39.00
CA VAL A 21 6.13 -10.49 38.71
C VAL A 21 5.14 -9.88 37.72
N THR A 22 4.56 -8.74 38.07
CA THR A 22 3.63 -7.99 37.20
C THR A 22 4.29 -6.68 36.78
N PHE A 23 4.22 -6.37 35.49
CA PHE A 23 4.77 -5.16 34.89
C PHE A 23 3.63 -4.25 34.42
N ASN A 24 3.55 -3.04 34.98
CA ASN A 24 2.63 -2.01 34.55
C ASN A 24 3.39 -0.92 33.81
N PHE A 25 2.85 -0.46 32.68
CA PHE A 25 3.46 0.54 31.82
C PHE A 25 2.68 1.85 31.89
N ASP A 26 3.38 2.98 31.90
CA ASP A 26 2.78 4.30 31.71
C ASP A 26 3.43 5.00 30.51
N PRO A 27 2.70 5.20 29.39
CA PRO A 27 1.28 4.84 29.16
C PRO A 27 1.05 3.32 29.01
N GLU A 28 -0.19 2.84 29.18
CA GLU A 28 -0.51 1.41 29.30
C GLU A 28 -0.50 0.61 27.98
N GLU A 29 -0.93 1.19 26.85
CA GLU A 29 -1.20 0.42 25.61
C GLU A 29 -0.07 0.49 24.58
N SER A 30 0.40 1.69 24.25
CA SER A 30 1.43 1.89 23.24
C SER A 30 2.11 3.24 23.36
N VAL A 31 3.33 3.35 22.83
CA VAL A 31 4.07 4.61 22.75
C VAL A 31 4.45 4.87 21.31
N GLU A 32 4.03 6.04 20.81
CA GLU A 32 4.38 6.55 19.49
C GLU A 32 5.34 7.74 19.61
N PHE A 33 6.43 7.72 18.84
CA PHE A 33 7.42 8.81 18.79
C PHE A 33 8.19 8.79 17.48
N ARG A 34 8.91 9.86 17.15
CA ARG A 34 9.64 9.96 15.89
C ARG A 34 11.05 9.36 16.01
N SER A 35 11.62 8.94 14.88
CA SER A 35 13.06 8.67 14.80
C SER A 35 13.82 9.95 15.17
N ASP A 36 14.96 9.79 15.84
CA ASP A 36 15.76 10.86 16.49
C ASP A 36 15.20 11.39 17.82
N GLU A 37 14.00 10.99 18.24
CA GLU A 37 13.45 11.34 19.56
C GLU A 37 13.81 10.30 20.62
N ASN A 38 13.95 10.78 21.86
CA ASN A 38 14.01 9.95 23.06
C ASN A 38 12.67 10.02 23.78
N ARG A 39 12.07 8.87 24.08
CA ARG A 39 10.93 8.77 24.98
C ARG A 39 11.29 8.06 26.25
N VAL A 40 10.78 8.59 27.36
CA VAL A 40 10.85 7.92 28.66
C VAL A 40 9.53 7.19 28.84
N VAL A 41 9.61 5.90 29.15
CA VAL A 41 8.48 5.08 29.56
C VAL A 41 8.75 4.65 30.99
N ASN A 42 7.77 4.90 31.86
CA ASN A 42 7.86 4.46 33.24
C ASN A 42 7.23 3.08 33.36
N ILE A 43 7.91 2.19 34.07
CA ILE A 43 7.50 0.82 34.29
C ILE A 43 7.44 0.60 35.79
N THR A 44 6.27 0.23 36.29
CA THR A 44 6.10 -0.18 37.68
C THR A 44 6.17 -1.70 37.73
N ILE A 45 7.16 -2.22 38.43
CA ILE A 45 7.37 -3.66 38.61
C ILE A 45 6.86 -4.01 39.99
N SER A 46 5.93 -4.96 40.06
CA SER A 46 5.39 -5.47 41.32
C SER A 46 5.64 -6.96 41.48
N SER A 47 6.10 -7.38 42.64
CA SER A 47 6.36 -8.79 42.97
C SER A 47 5.67 -9.18 44.28
N HIS A 48 5.05 -10.36 44.28
CA HIS A 48 4.50 -10.98 45.48
C HIS A 48 5.42 -12.13 45.94
N ASN A 49 5.92 -12.01 47.18
CA ASN A 49 6.59 -13.04 47.99
C ASN A 49 8.05 -13.47 47.67
N ASP A 50 8.72 -12.97 46.63
CA ASP A 50 10.09 -13.40 46.32
C ASP A 50 11.10 -12.26 46.19
N THR A 51 12.31 -12.48 46.72
CA THR A 51 13.50 -11.66 46.46
C THR A 51 14.12 -12.08 45.11
N LEU A 52 13.96 -11.27 44.06
CA LEU A 52 14.75 -11.41 42.84
C LEU A 52 15.98 -10.51 42.91
N ASP A 53 17.15 -11.12 42.81
CA ASP A 53 18.39 -10.49 42.38
C ASP A 53 18.66 -10.91 40.92
N LEU A 54 17.85 -10.41 39.98
CA LEU A 54 17.99 -10.76 38.57
C LEU A 54 18.29 -9.53 37.71
N PRO A 55 19.23 -9.62 36.76
CA PRO A 55 19.38 -8.59 35.74
C PRO A 55 18.15 -8.60 34.85
N ILE A 56 17.49 -7.45 34.71
CA ILE A 56 16.37 -7.28 33.78
C ILE A 56 16.91 -6.55 32.57
N LEU A 57 16.88 -7.21 31.42
CA LEU A 57 17.32 -6.61 30.17
C LEU A 57 16.11 -6.32 29.29
N PHE A 58 15.98 -5.05 28.88
CA PHE A 58 14.95 -4.61 27.96
C PHE A 58 15.50 -4.56 26.54
N LYS A 59 14.89 -5.31 25.64
CA LYS A 59 15.23 -5.31 24.21
C LYS A 59 14.05 -4.84 23.38
N CYS A 60 14.37 -4.16 22.28
CA CYS A 60 13.42 -3.93 21.20
C CYS A 60 13.33 -5.20 20.34
N SER A 61 12.13 -5.57 19.88
CA SER A 61 11.98 -6.71 18.96
C SER A 61 12.81 -6.57 17.68
N ASN A 62 13.01 -5.33 17.20
CA ASN A 62 13.95 -5.03 16.12
C ASN A 62 14.97 -3.98 16.59
N ALA A 63 16.20 -4.43 16.84
CA ALA A 63 17.31 -3.57 17.25
C ALA A 63 17.72 -2.53 16.20
N GLN A 64 17.32 -2.69 14.93
CA GLN A 64 17.54 -1.69 13.88
C GLN A 64 16.53 -0.52 13.97
N SER A 65 15.39 -0.72 14.63
CA SER A 65 14.32 0.26 14.72
C SER A 65 14.37 1.05 16.03
N CYS A 66 14.61 0.40 17.17
CA CYS A 66 14.72 1.09 18.44
C CYS A 66 15.81 0.50 19.36
N VAL A 67 16.43 1.37 20.14
CA VAL A 67 17.39 1.01 21.19
C VAL A 67 16.85 1.44 22.53
N ILE A 68 16.93 0.53 23.49
CA ILE A 68 16.39 0.71 24.82
C ILE A 68 17.55 0.83 25.80
N LYS A 69 17.52 1.86 26.64
CA LYS A 69 18.47 2.07 27.73
C LYS A 69 17.68 2.21 29.02
N ALA A 70 17.92 1.32 29.97
CA ALA A 70 17.34 1.43 31.30
C ALA A 70 18.21 2.33 32.19
N ASN A 71 17.60 3.01 33.16
CA ASN A 71 18.35 3.75 34.18
C ASN A 71 19.03 2.80 35.20
N LYS A 72 18.48 1.59 35.37
CA LYS A 72 19.02 0.53 36.22
C LYS A 72 19.01 -0.80 35.46
N ASP A 73 20.15 -1.49 35.43
CA ASP A 73 20.28 -2.81 34.78
C ASP A 73 20.02 -3.98 35.76
N LYS A 74 19.98 -3.69 37.07
CA LYS A 74 19.78 -4.67 38.14
C LYS A 74 18.79 -4.12 39.14
N ILE A 75 17.83 -4.95 39.52
CA ILE A 75 16.83 -4.65 40.55
C ILE A 75 17.06 -5.61 41.70
N ILE A 76 17.12 -5.07 42.92
CA ILE A 76 17.23 -5.84 44.17
C ILE A 76 15.84 -5.78 44.80
N LEU A 77 15.07 -6.87 44.75
CA LEU A 77 13.76 -6.92 45.42
C LEU A 77 13.99 -7.25 46.90
N GLU A 78 13.80 -6.28 47.80
CA GLU A 78 13.87 -6.52 49.25
C GLU A 78 12.60 -7.22 49.77
N SER A 79 12.79 -8.19 50.67
CA SER A 79 11.76 -9.01 51.29
C SER A 79 10.87 -8.18 52.24
N ALA A 80 9.85 -7.54 51.69
CA ALA A 80 8.70 -7.07 52.46
C ALA A 80 7.43 -7.31 51.63
N ASN A 81 6.35 -7.75 52.31
CA ASN A 81 5.06 -8.08 51.71
C ASN A 81 4.62 -6.99 50.70
N ASN A 82 4.70 -7.33 49.42
CA ASN A 82 4.41 -6.49 48.25
C ASN A 82 5.50 -5.44 47.99
N PHE A 83 6.31 -5.71 46.97
CA PHE A 83 7.29 -4.76 46.46
C PHE A 83 6.74 -4.08 45.21
N THR A 84 6.88 -2.76 45.12
CA THR A 84 6.61 -1.95 43.93
C THR A 84 7.77 -0.99 43.73
N GLU A 85 8.47 -1.12 42.60
CA GLU A 85 9.51 -0.18 42.19
C GLU A 85 9.20 0.39 40.81
N GLU A 86 9.48 1.68 40.65
CA GLU A 86 9.38 2.39 39.37
C GLU A 86 10.73 2.44 38.68
N LEU A 87 10.76 1.96 37.44
CA LEU A 87 11.90 2.01 36.54
C LEU A 87 11.57 2.92 35.36
N SER A 88 12.44 3.90 35.10
CA SER A 88 12.37 4.68 33.87
C SER A 88 13.28 4.07 32.80
N ILE A 89 12.68 3.83 31.63
CA ILE A 89 13.36 3.34 30.44
C ILE A 89 13.38 4.43 29.38
N TYR A 90 14.56 4.65 28.80
CA TYR A 90 14.77 5.52 27.66
C TYR A 90 14.73 4.71 26.38
N ILE A 91 13.74 4.99 25.54
CA ILE A 91 13.59 4.41 24.22
C ILE A 91 14.07 5.44 23.20
N HIS A 92 15.10 5.09 22.45
CA HIS A 92 15.63 5.89 21.35
C HIS A 92 15.19 5.29 20.02
N GLY A 93 14.57 6.11 19.17
CA GLY A 93 14.04 5.70 17.88
C GLY A 93 15.09 5.91 16.80
N ILE A 94 15.47 4.84 16.12
CA ILE A 94 16.50 4.87 15.07
C ILE A 94 15.83 4.83 13.69
N PHE A 95 14.89 3.90 13.50
CA PHE A 95 14.26 3.66 12.21
C PHE A 95 12.77 3.37 12.39
N ILE A 96 11.96 3.75 11.39
CA ILE A 96 10.51 3.47 11.40
C ILE A 96 10.25 1.96 11.59
N GLY A 97 9.26 1.62 12.39
CA GLY A 97 8.92 0.22 12.62
C GLY A 97 7.90 0.00 13.74
N ASN A 98 7.22 -1.14 13.66
CA ASN A 98 6.31 -1.63 14.69
C ASN A 98 7.07 -2.63 15.56
N ASN A 99 7.36 -2.23 16.80
CA ASN A 99 8.20 -3.02 17.69
C ASN A 99 7.44 -3.45 18.93
N LYS A 100 7.91 -4.53 19.54
CA LYS A 100 7.46 -4.98 20.85
C LYS A 100 8.60 -4.85 21.84
N LEU A 101 8.26 -4.53 23.09
CA LEU A 101 9.20 -4.60 24.19
C LEU A 101 9.39 -6.06 24.63
N ILE A 102 10.61 -6.55 24.55
CA ILE A 102 11.00 -7.86 25.07
C ILE A 102 11.70 -7.63 26.41
N VAL A 103 11.22 -8.31 27.44
CA VAL A 103 11.81 -8.28 28.78
C VAL A 103 12.49 -9.62 29.00
N VAL A 104 13.81 -9.61 29.13
CA VAL A 104 14.58 -10.84 29.36
C VAL A 104 14.89 -10.94 30.85
N LEU A 105 14.40 -12.03 31.47
CA LEU A 105 14.59 -12.37 32.87
C LEU A 105 15.45 -13.64 32.92
N ASN A 106 16.66 -13.56 33.48
CA ASN A 106 17.53 -14.74 33.71
C ASN A 106 17.71 -15.64 32.46
N ASP A 107 18.02 -15.03 31.32
CA ASP A 107 18.15 -15.66 29.99
C ASP A 107 16.88 -16.32 29.41
N SER A 108 15.76 -16.33 30.15
CA SER A 108 14.43 -16.59 29.58
C SER A 108 13.89 -15.30 28.96
N GLU A 109 13.68 -15.32 27.64
CA GLU A 109 13.05 -14.22 26.92
C GLU A 109 11.54 -14.26 27.15
N GLU A 110 10.99 -13.28 27.85
CA GLU A 110 9.54 -13.05 27.92
C GLU A 110 9.17 -11.88 27.01
N VAL A 111 8.26 -12.16 26.06
CA VAL A 111 7.75 -11.13 25.17
C VAL A 111 6.56 -10.46 25.86
N GLN A 112 6.71 -9.20 26.24
CA GLN A 112 5.59 -8.40 26.73
C GLN A 112 4.93 -7.66 25.57
N HIS A 113 3.61 -7.54 25.65
CA HIS A 113 2.80 -6.95 24.58
C HIS A 113 2.78 -5.42 24.59
N PHE A 114 3.87 -4.76 25.00
CA PHE A 114 3.97 -3.31 24.92
C PHE A 114 4.42 -2.88 23.53
N GLN A 115 3.54 -2.21 22.79
CA GLN A 115 3.77 -1.83 21.40
C GLN A 115 4.51 -0.48 21.31
N ILE A 116 5.61 -0.48 20.58
CA ILE A 116 6.48 0.67 20.35
C ILE A 116 6.44 0.99 18.86
N ARG A 117 5.76 2.07 18.48
CA ARG A 117 5.70 2.54 17.09
C ARG A 117 6.63 3.72 16.89
N VAL A 118 7.67 3.50 16.09
CA VAL A 118 8.59 4.56 15.70
C VAL A 118 8.12 5.14 14.37
N LYS A 119 7.76 6.42 14.34
CA LYS A 119 7.43 7.19 13.14
C LYS A 119 8.69 7.78 12.52
N ARG A 120 8.57 8.31 11.31
CA ARG A 120 9.66 9.04 10.65
C ARG A 120 10.03 10.33 11.39
N SER A 121 11.28 10.75 11.25
CA SER A 121 11.77 12.07 11.69
C SER A 121 10.89 13.19 11.11
N GLU A 122 10.79 14.31 11.80
CA GLU A 122 9.93 15.42 11.38
C GLU A 122 10.34 15.95 10.00
N TYR A 123 11.65 16.00 9.73
CA TYR A 123 12.18 16.39 8.43
C TYR A 123 11.75 15.43 7.32
N GLU A 124 11.92 14.12 7.55
CA GLU A 124 11.53 13.09 6.59
C GLU A 124 10.03 13.07 6.32
N SER A 125 9.22 13.31 7.36
CA SER A 125 7.76 13.42 7.23
C SER A 125 7.35 14.60 6.35
N LYS A 126 7.99 15.78 6.52
CA LYS A 126 7.78 16.94 5.65
C LYS A 126 8.17 16.64 4.20
N VAL A 127 9.29 15.96 3.97
CA VAL A 127 9.70 15.52 2.62
C VAL A 127 8.66 14.57 2.01
N SER A 128 8.14 13.62 2.78
CA SER A 128 7.07 12.70 2.37
C SER A 128 5.78 13.44 1.99
N LEU A 129 5.39 14.45 2.77
CA LEU A 129 4.20 15.27 2.48
C LEU A 129 4.34 16.09 1.20
N VAL A 130 5.52 16.68 0.97
CA VAL A 130 5.83 17.40 -0.27
C VAL A 130 5.80 16.45 -1.46
N PHE A 131 6.41 15.26 -1.33
CA PHE A 131 6.36 14.22 -2.35
C PHE A 131 4.93 13.77 -2.65
N GLY A 132 4.12 13.49 -1.62
CA GLY A 132 2.72 13.09 -1.78
C GLY A 132 1.89 14.17 -2.50
N SER A 133 2.09 15.45 -2.17
CA SER A 133 1.44 16.56 -2.84
C SER A 133 1.82 16.64 -4.33
N PHE A 134 3.10 16.48 -4.65
CA PHE A 134 3.59 16.44 -6.03
C PHE A 134 3.07 15.20 -6.79
N ALA A 135 3.02 14.04 -6.14
CA ALA A 135 2.46 12.81 -6.68
C ALA A 135 0.97 12.95 -7.02
N THR A 136 0.18 13.59 -6.16
CA THR A 136 -1.23 13.87 -6.42
C THR A 136 -1.40 14.78 -7.64
N VAL A 137 -0.61 15.86 -7.74
CA VAL A 137 -0.64 16.75 -8.92
C VAL A 137 -0.27 15.99 -10.20
N PHE A 138 0.72 15.10 -10.12
CA PHE A 138 1.10 14.23 -11.23
C PHE A 138 -0.04 13.30 -11.65
N VAL A 139 -0.71 12.63 -10.71
CA VAL A 139 -1.85 11.74 -10.99
C VAL A 139 -3.00 12.52 -11.65
N VAL A 140 -3.39 13.68 -11.09
CA VAL A 140 -4.42 14.57 -11.67
C VAL A 140 -4.06 15.00 -13.09
N THR A 141 -2.80 15.38 -13.32
CA THR A 141 -2.31 15.75 -14.64
C THR A 141 -2.41 14.57 -15.61
N ILE A 142 -1.84 13.41 -15.27
CA ILE A 142 -1.80 12.26 -16.18
C ILE A 142 -3.20 11.74 -16.51
N THR A 143 -4.09 11.70 -15.52
CA THR A 143 -5.48 11.25 -15.72
C THR A 143 -6.27 12.22 -16.60
N PHE A 144 -6.07 13.54 -16.45
CA PHE A 144 -6.58 14.52 -17.40
C PHE A 144 -6.07 14.25 -18.82
N LEU A 145 -4.77 14.00 -18.97
CA LEU A 145 -4.16 13.72 -20.27
C LEU A 145 -4.71 12.45 -20.93
N ILE A 146 -4.92 11.39 -20.15
CA ILE A 146 -5.59 10.17 -20.62
C ILE A 146 -7.01 10.50 -21.10
N GLY A 147 -7.74 11.33 -20.34
CA GLY A 147 -9.06 11.81 -20.73
C GLY A 147 -9.08 12.47 -22.12
N THR A 148 -8.06 13.27 -22.45
CA THR A 148 -7.96 13.92 -23.78
C THR A 148 -7.79 12.95 -24.95
N GLN A 149 -7.55 11.67 -24.70
CA GLN A 149 -7.45 10.61 -25.71
C GLN A 149 -8.78 9.91 -25.98
N ILE A 150 -9.82 10.20 -25.17
CA ILE A 150 -11.12 9.53 -25.23
C ILE A 150 -12.04 10.25 -26.22
N GLU A 151 -12.03 9.81 -27.48
CA GLU A 151 -12.99 10.28 -28.48
C GLU A 151 -14.33 9.54 -28.36
N PHE A 152 -15.37 10.21 -27.87
CA PHE A 152 -16.70 9.61 -27.62
C PHE A 152 -17.31 8.91 -28.85
N ARG A 153 -17.08 9.46 -30.05
CA ARG A 153 -17.58 8.88 -31.31
C ARG A 153 -16.98 7.50 -31.59
N ARG A 154 -15.69 7.30 -31.29
CA ARG A 154 -15.01 6.01 -31.43
C ARG A 154 -15.48 5.04 -30.36
N MET A 155 -15.61 5.51 -29.13
CA MET A 155 -16.14 4.73 -28.01
C MET A 155 -17.54 4.17 -28.32
N MET A 156 -18.43 5.01 -28.87
CA MET A 156 -19.79 4.59 -29.21
C MET A 156 -19.83 3.51 -30.31
N THR A 157 -18.82 3.49 -31.20
CA THR A 157 -18.68 2.43 -32.21
C THR A 157 -18.29 1.09 -31.57
N ILE A 158 -17.40 1.11 -30.58
CA ILE A 158 -17.01 -0.09 -29.83
C ILE A 158 -18.17 -0.61 -28.98
N MET A 159 -18.97 0.28 -28.39
CA MET A 159 -20.15 -0.10 -27.60
C MET A 159 -21.22 -0.84 -28.42
N LYS A 160 -21.19 -0.78 -29.76
CA LYS A 160 -22.05 -1.61 -30.63
C LYS A 160 -21.65 -3.08 -30.65
N ARG A 161 -20.43 -3.42 -30.21
CA ARG A 161 -19.92 -4.79 -30.07
C ARG A 161 -19.30 -4.95 -28.66
N PRO A 162 -20.13 -5.01 -27.61
CA PRO A 162 -19.69 -4.84 -26.23
C PRO A 162 -18.93 -6.03 -25.64
N VAL A 163 -18.74 -7.14 -26.39
CA VAL A 163 -18.12 -8.36 -25.88
C VAL A 163 -16.69 -8.10 -25.37
N GLY A 164 -15.89 -7.33 -26.11
CA GLY A 164 -14.53 -6.96 -25.70
C GLY A 164 -14.51 -6.14 -24.40
N PRO A 165 -15.20 -4.98 -24.35
CA PRO A 165 -15.27 -4.17 -23.13
C PRO A 165 -15.85 -4.92 -21.91
N MET A 166 -16.87 -5.75 -22.09
CA MET A 166 -17.46 -6.54 -21.00
C MET A 166 -16.51 -7.64 -20.50
N CYS A 167 -15.75 -8.26 -21.40
CA CYS A 167 -14.69 -9.19 -21.05
C CYS A 167 -13.64 -8.51 -20.17
N GLY A 168 -13.22 -7.31 -20.56
CA GLY A 168 -12.34 -6.45 -19.78
C GLY A 168 -12.88 -6.12 -18.39
N PHE A 169 -14.10 -5.57 -18.33
CA PHE A 169 -14.80 -5.25 -17.09
C PHE A 169 -14.87 -6.45 -16.13
N PHE A 170 -15.21 -7.64 -16.65
CA PHE A 170 -15.28 -8.85 -15.85
C PHE A 170 -13.89 -9.24 -15.33
N CYS A 171 -12.86 -9.20 -16.18
CA CYS A 171 -11.49 -9.46 -15.74
C CYS A 171 -11.04 -8.49 -14.64
N GLN A 172 -11.38 -7.21 -14.81
CA GLN A 172 -10.98 -6.13 -13.93
C GLN A 172 -11.65 -6.20 -12.57
N PHE A 173 -12.96 -6.42 -12.51
CA PHE A 173 -13.71 -6.36 -11.25
C PHE A 173 -14.16 -7.72 -10.71
N PHE A 174 -13.80 -8.82 -11.35
CA PHE A 174 -14.01 -10.17 -10.81
C PHE A 174 -12.68 -10.87 -10.55
N PHE A 175 -11.86 -11.07 -11.58
CA PHE A 175 -10.61 -11.82 -11.41
C PHE A 175 -9.56 -11.06 -10.58
N MET A 176 -9.31 -9.79 -10.89
CA MET A 176 -8.25 -9.04 -10.18
C MET A 176 -8.52 -8.91 -8.66
N PRO A 177 -9.72 -8.58 -8.17
CA PRO A 177 -10.02 -8.56 -6.75
C PRO A 177 -9.80 -9.91 -6.07
N LEU A 178 -10.22 -11.02 -6.70
CA LEU A 178 -10.03 -12.37 -6.15
C LEU A 178 -8.54 -12.74 -6.08
N ILE A 179 -7.76 -12.42 -7.12
CA ILE A 179 -6.31 -12.60 -7.14
C ILE A 179 -5.68 -11.76 -6.03
N GLY A 180 -5.98 -10.46 -5.96
CA GLY A 180 -5.45 -9.55 -4.96
C GLY A 180 -5.77 -10.00 -3.54
N PHE A 181 -7.00 -10.43 -3.26
CA PHE A 181 -7.39 -10.96 -1.96
C PHE A 181 -6.61 -12.22 -1.63
N SER A 182 -6.51 -13.18 -2.56
CA SER A 182 -5.78 -14.43 -2.33
C SER A 182 -4.29 -14.21 -2.06
N LEU A 183 -3.64 -13.31 -2.80
CA LEU A 183 -2.24 -12.95 -2.58
C LEU A 183 -2.05 -12.25 -1.22
N SER A 184 -2.94 -11.33 -0.88
CA SER A 184 -2.88 -10.60 0.40
C SER A 184 -3.11 -11.52 1.60
N TYR A 185 -4.06 -12.45 1.50
CA TYR A 185 -4.45 -13.34 2.59
C TYR A 185 -3.45 -14.48 2.78
N TYR A 186 -3.09 -15.20 1.71
CA TYR A 186 -2.26 -16.40 1.80
C TYR A 186 -0.76 -16.11 1.68
N LEU A 187 -0.35 -15.34 0.68
CA LEU A 187 1.08 -15.10 0.43
C LEU A 187 1.65 -14.05 1.38
N MET A 188 0.87 -13.03 1.72
CA MET A 188 1.28 -11.97 2.65
C MET A 188 0.78 -12.20 4.08
N ALA A 189 0.52 -13.45 4.50
CA ALA A 189 -0.06 -13.76 5.82
C ALA A 189 0.64 -13.07 7.01
N ASP A 190 1.98 -12.99 6.99
CA ASP A 190 2.80 -12.38 8.06
C ASP A 190 2.98 -10.86 7.92
N ALA A 191 2.47 -10.25 6.83
CA ALA A 191 2.56 -8.82 6.62
C ALA A 191 1.49 -8.07 7.42
N GLU A 192 1.76 -6.80 7.71
CA GLU A 192 0.79 -5.92 8.37
C GLU A 192 -0.47 -5.73 7.52
N ASN A 193 -1.60 -5.52 8.21
CA ASN A 193 -2.90 -5.35 7.56
C ASN A 193 -2.92 -4.15 6.60
N SER A 194 -2.17 -3.10 6.89
CA SER A 194 -1.99 -1.93 6.01
C SER A 194 -1.39 -2.32 4.66
N MET A 195 -0.38 -3.19 4.65
CA MET A 195 0.23 -3.70 3.42
C MET A 195 -0.72 -4.61 2.63
N LYS A 196 -1.43 -5.52 3.32
CA LYS A 196 -2.42 -6.41 2.70
C LYS A 196 -3.53 -5.60 2.04
N LEU A 197 -4.06 -4.62 2.76
CA LEU A 197 -5.10 -3.73 2.26
C LEU A 197 -4.58 -2.87 1.10
N ALA A 198 -3.31 -2.45 1.12
CA ALA A 198 -2.70 -1.74 0.01
C ALA A 198 -2.59 -2.59 -1.26
N LEU A 199 -2.18 -3.87 -1.16
CA LEU A 199 -2.18 -4.77 -2.32
C LEU A 199 -3.59 -4.98 -2.87
N PHE A 200 -4.55 -5.21 -1.97
CA PHE A 200 -5.94 -5.40 -2.34
C PHE A 200 -6.52 -4.14 -3.01
N ALA A 201 -6.23 -2.94 -2.50
CA ALA A 201 -6.61 -1.67 -3.09
C ALA A 201 -6.06 -1.50 -4.52
N VAL A 202 -4.83 -1.95 -4.79
CA VAL A 202 -4.27 -1.99 -6.16
C VAL A 202 -5.07 -2.94 -7.05
N ALA A 203 -5.46 -4.09 -6.54
CA ALA A 203 -6.18 -5.11 -7.29
C ALA A 203 -7.64 -4.73 -7.64
N VAL A 204 -8.28 -3.91 -6.81
CA VAL A 204 -9.65 -3.41 -7.03
C VAL A 204 -9.70 -2.09 -7.78
N SER A 205 -8.53 -1.44 -7.99
CA SER A 205 -8.44 -0.22 -8.80
C SER A 205 -8.80 -0.54 -10.27
N PRO A 206 -9.26 0.42 -11.07
CA PRO A 206 -9.46 0.25 -12.52
C PRO A 206 -8.12 0.18 -13.28
N GLY A 207 -8.17 -0.16 -14.57
CA GLY A 207 -7.01 -0.12 -15.47
C GLY A 207 -6.27 1.23 -15.44
N GLY A 208 -4.94 1.17 -15.50
CA GLY A 208 -4.06 2.34 -15.41
C GLY A 208 -3.56 2.78 -16.77
N GLY A 209 -3.57 4.09 -17.08
CA GLY A 209 -3.28 4.58 -18.44
C GLY A 209 -1.86 4.38 -18.99
N LYS A 210 -0.98 3.67 -18.28
CA LYS A 210 0.22 3.07 -18.90
C LYS A 210 -0.15 1.92 -19.85
N SER A 211 -1.35 1.33 -19.70
CA SER A 211 -1.90 0.29 -20.57
C SER A 211 -1.92 0.71 -22.03
N SER A 212 -2.44 1.90 -22.33
CA SER A 212 -2.51 2.45 -23.69
C SER A 212 -1.15 2.48 -24.40
N PHE A 213 -0.08 2.82 -23.67
CA PHE A 213 1.28 2.84 -24.22
C PHE A 213 1.75 1.42 -24.62
N TRP A 214 1.55 0.44 -23.75
CA TRP A 214 1.90 -0.95 -24.04
C TRP A 214 1.01 -1.57 -25.11
N THR A 215 -0.26 -1.23 -25.15
CA THR A 215 -1.19 -1.63 -26.23
C THR A 215 -0.67 -1.21 -27.60
N ILE A 216 -0.15 0.02 -27.73
CA ILE A 216 0.47 0.49 -28.99
C ILE A 216 1.72 -0.31 -29.33
N ILE A 217 2.61 -0.55 -28.36
CA ILE A 217 3.87 -1.29 -28.58
C ILE A 217 3.63 -2.74 -29.04
N PHE A 218 2.56 -3.36 -28.54
CA PHE A 218 2.19 -4.74 -28.86
C PHE A 218 1.19 -4.87 -29.99
N ASP A 219 0.96 -3.81 -30.78
CA ASP A 219 0.06 -3.81 -31.93
C ASP A 219 -1.38 -4.22 -31.57
N GLY A 220 -1.80 -3.91 -30.34
CA GLY A 220 -3.14 -4.14 -29.81
C GLY A 220 -4.15 -3.10 -30.30
N ASN A 221 -5.42 -3.34 -29.96
CA ASN A 221 -6.50 -2.41 -30.26
C ASN A 221 -6.51 -1.25 -29.24
N LEU A 222 -5.95 -0.10 -29.63
CA LEU A 222 -5.90 1.09 -28.79
C LEU A 222 -7.30 1.66 -28.47
N ASP A 223 -8.21 1.68 -29.45
CA ASP A 223 -9.55 2.21 -29.21
C ASP A 223 -10.30 1.36 -28.16
N LEU A 224 -10.09 0.04 -28.16
CA LEU A 224 -10.62 -0.87 -27.13
C LEU A 224 -10.01 -0.59 -25.75
N SER A 225 -8.68 -0.40 -25.66
CA SER A 225 -7.96 -0.07 -24.42
C SER A 225 -8.57 1.17 -23.78
N VAL A 226 -8.66 2.26 -24.54
CA VAL A 226 -9.22 3.54 -24.09
C VAL A 226 -10.68 3.41 -23.66
N CYS A 227 -11.49 2.63 -24.39
CA CYS A 227 -12.89 2.35 -24.03
C CYS A 227 -13.00 1.59 -22.70
N MET A 228 -12.16 0.57 -22.50
CA MET A 228 -12.10 -0.21 -21.27
C MET A 228 -11.68 0.66 -20.08
N THR A 229 -10.59 1.43 -20.21
CA THR A 229 -10.13 2.34 -19.15
C THR A 229 -11.26 3.29 -18.72
N PHE A 230 -12.02 3.85 -19.67
CA PHE A 230 -13.14 4.74 -19.37
C PHE A 230 -14.25 4.03 -18.60
N ILE A 231 -14.73 2.90 -19.12
CA ILE A 231 -15.81 2.11 -18.48
C ILE A 231 -15.39 1.71 -17.07
N GLU A 232 -14.17 1.19 -16.91
CA GLU A 232 -13.65 0.75 -15.62
C GLU A 232 -13.49 1.92 -14.65
N THR A 233 -12.98 3.07 -15.11
CA THR A 233 -12.83 4.25 -14.25
C THR A 233 -14.19 4.76 -13.75
N VAL A 234 -15.21 4.75 -14.60
CA VAL A 234 -16.59 5.11 -14.20
C VAL A 234 -17.16 4.07 -13.24
N SER A 235 -17.00 2.78 -13.54
CA SER A 235 -17.52 1.70 -12.71
C SER A 235 -16.80 1.55 -11.37
N ALA A 236 -15.54 1.99 -11.27
CA ALA A 236 -14.76 2.00 -10.04
C ALA A 236 -15.44 2.78 -8.90
N ILE A 237 -16.36 3.70 -9.21
CA ILE A 237 -17.18 4.43 -8.22
C ILE A 237 -18.00 3.49 -7.36
N ILE A 238 -18.48 2.40 -7.94
CA ILE A 238 -19.34 1.44 -7.26
C ILE A 238 -18.56 0.18 -6.93
N MET A 239 -17.79 -0.35 -7.89
CA MET A 239 -17.13 -1.65 -7.74
C MET A 239 -16.02 -1.62 -6.70
N THR A 240 -15.24 -0.54 -6.64
CA THR A 240 -14.10 -0.48 -5.72
C THR A 240 -14.54 -0.40 -4.25
N PRO A 241 -15.47 0.51 -3.85
CA PRO A 241 -16.02 0.46 -2.49
C PRO A 241 -16.68 -0.88 -2.19
N LEU A 242 -17.43 -1.45 -3.14
CA LEU A 242 -18.08 -2.75 -2.95
C LEU A 242 -17.08 -3.83 -2.56
N TRP A 243 -15.95 -3.94 -3.27
CA TRP A 243 -14.90 -4.90 -2.93
C TRP A 243 -14.18 -4.56 -1.61
N MET A 244 -13.90 -3.28 -1.36
CA MET A 244 -13.25 -2.82 -0.13
C MET A 244 -14.07 -3.13 1.12
N TYR A 245 -15.39 -2.98 1.07
CA TYR A 245 -16.27 -3.25 2.21
C TYR A 245 -16.72 -4.73 2.31
N THR A 246 -16.48 -5.54 1.29
CA THR A 246 -16.78 -6.98 1.33
C THR A 246 -15.56 -7.81 1.67
N LEU A 247 -14.61 -7.98 0.74
CA LEU A 247 -13.38 -8.75 0.98
C LEU A 247 -12.31 -7.91 1.68
N GLY A 248 -12.22 -6.62 1.39
CA GLY A 248 -11.21 -5.74 1.99
C GLY A 248 -11.38 -5.54 3.50
N SER A 249 -12.60 -5.71 4.01
CA SER A 249 -12.93 -5.55 5.43
C SER A 249 -12.27 -6.61 6.32
N VAL A 250 -11.83 -7.73 5.75
CA VAL A 250 -11.03 -8.77 6.43
C VAL A 250 -9.68 -8.21 6.90
N PHE A 251 -9.18 -7.18 6.23
CA PHE A 251 -7.92 -6.51 6.58
C PHE A 251 -8.14 -5.22 7.38
N PHE A 252 -9.38 -4.91 7.80
CA PHE A 252 -9.62 -3.74 8.64
C PHE A 252 -9.29 -4.03 10.09
N ASP A 253 -8.75 -3.02 10.77
CA ASP A 253 -8.54 -3.01 12.21
C ASP A 253 -8.87 -1.62 12.80
N GLU A 254 -8.57 -1.42 14.09
CA GLU A 254 -8.92 -0.19 14.81
C GLU A 254 -8.28 1.08 14.20
N HIS A 255 -7.12 0.96 13.56
CA HIS A 255 -6.41 2.08 12.95
C HIS A 255 -6.52 2.10 11.43
N ILE A 256 -6.87 0.95 10.83
CA ILE A 256 -6.88 0.72 9.40
C ILE A 256 -8.31 0.43 8.96
N TYR A 257 -9.00 1.50 8.57
CA TYR A 257 -10.26 1.42 7.86
C TYR A 257 -10.33 2.55 6.85
N VAL A 258 -11.07 2.35 5.76
CA VAL A 258 -11.21 3.37 4.71
C VAL A 258 -12.62 3.94 4.74
N PRO A 259 -12.85 5.15 5.29
CA PRO A 259 -14.16 5.78 5.23
C PRO A 259 -14.62 5.94 3.78
N ILE A 260 -15.91 5.69 3.51
CA ILE A 260 -16.51 5.83 2.17
C ILE A 260 -16.23 7.22 1.59
N GLU A 261 -16.25 8.26 2.42
CA GLU A 261 -15.98 9.64 2.01
C GLU A 261 -14.56 9.84 1.47
N LYS A 262 -13.55 9.29 2.15
CA LYS A 262 -12.14 9.35 1.71
C LYS A 262 -11.92 8.55 0.45
N PHE A 263 -12.61 7.41 0.33
CA PHE A 263 -12.64 6.62 -0.88
C PHE A 263 -13.20 7.43 -2.06
N ALA A 264 -14.38 8.04 -1.88
CA ALA A 264 -15.03 8.86 -2.90
C ALA A 264 -14.16 10.06 -3.32
N GLN A 265 -13.49 10.71 -2.35
CA GLN A 265 -12.52 11.78 -2.63
C GLN A 265 -11.36 11.28 -3.50
N SER A 266 -10.74 10.16 -3.13
CA SER A 266 -9.63 9.58 -3.88
C SER A 266 -10.01 9.13 -5.29
N LEU A 267 -11.26 8.73 -5.50
CA LEU A 267 -11.71 8.38 -6.83
C LEU A 267 -12.05 9.63 -7.66
N ALA A 268 -12.60 10.65 -7.02
CA ALA A 268 -12.89 11.94 -7.65
C ALA A 268 -11.62 12.60 -8.19
N THR A 269 -10.47 12.45 -7.52
CA THR A 269 -9.17 12.98 -8.01
C THR A 269 -8.71 12.36 -9.32
N VAL A 270 -9.25 11.22 -9.73
CA VAL A 270 -8.95 10.57 -11.02
C VAL A 270 -10.09 10.74 -12.02
N LEU A 271 -11.33 10.57 -11.57
CA LEU A 271 -12.51 10.64 -12.43
C LEU A 271 -12.73 12.06 -12.96
N ILE A 272 -12.68 13.08 -12.10
CA ILE A 272 -12.98 14.47 -12.50
C ILE A 272 -11.98 14.95 -13.57
N PRO A 273 -10.65 14.82 -13.40
CA PRO A 273 -9.72 15.25 -14.43
C PRO A 273 -9.88 14.46 -15.73
N THR A 274 -10.12 13.16 -15.66
CA THR A 274 -10.38 12.32 -16.84
C THR A 274 -11.62 12.79 -17.61
N MET A 275 -12.71 13.11 -16.92
CA MET A 275 -13.93 13.65 -17.52
C MET A 275 -13.69 15.04 -18.15
N LEU A 276 -12.93 15.90 -17.48
CA LEU A 276 -12.55 17.22 -18.03
C LEU A 276 -11.69 17.10 -19.29
N GLY A 277 -10.73 16.17 -19.30
CA GLY A 277 -9.92 15.88 -20.48
C GLY A 277 -10.76 15.37 -21.65
N THR A 278 -11.69 14.46 -21.35
CA THR A 278 -12.65 13.90 -22.33
C THR A 278 -13.57 14.98 -22.89
N LEU A 279 -14.03 15.90 -22.06
CA LEU A 279 -14.84 17.04 -22.49
C LEU A 279 -14.02 18.00 -23.36
N LEU A 280 -12.75 18.24 -23.02
CA LEU A 280 -11.88 19.14 -23.77
C LEU A 280 -11.66 18.67 -25.21
N ILE A 281 -11.35 17.38 -25.41
CA ILE A 281 -11.15 16.82 -26.76
C ILE A 281 -12.43 16.89 -27.60
N GLN A 282 -13.61 16.81 -26.98
CA GLN A 282 -14.89 16.94 -27.68
C GLN A 282 -15.20 18.38 -28.13
N ILE A 283 -14.87 19.38 -27.30
CA ILE A 283 -15.21 20.78 -27.59
C ILE A 283 -14.12 21.46 -28.45
N ARG A 284 -12.83 21.18 -28.18
CA ARG A 284 -11.68 21.86 -28.79
C ARG A 284 -10.56 20.87 -29.18
N PRO A 285 -10.78 19.98 -30.17
CA PRO A 285 -9.74 19.05 -30.61
C PRO A 285 -8.48 19.76 -31.10
N ASP A 286 -8.63 20.89 -31.80
CA ASP A 286 -7.50 21.71 -32.28
C ASP A 286 -6.58 22.17 -31.15
N LEU A 287 -7.13 22.43 -29.96
CA LEU A 287 -6.33 22.85 -28.80
C LEU A 287 -5.49 21.67 -28.31
N VAL A 288 -6.11 20.49 -28.15
CA VAL A 288 -5.44 19.27 -27.70
C VAL A 288 -4.27 18.93 -28.63
N ASP A 289 -4.47 19.03 -29.95
CA ASP A 289 -3.42 18.76 -30.92
C ASP A 289 -2.24 19.74 -30.81
N ARG A 290 -2.50 21.04 -30.57
CA ARG A 290 -1.45 22.04 -30.36
C ARG A 290 -0.63 21.78 -29.09
N ILE A 291 -1.29 21.39 -28.00
CA ILE A 291 -0.62 21.19 -26.70
C ILE A 291 -0.02 19.79 -26.53
N LYS A 292 -0.34 18.84 -27.42
CA LYS A 292 0.12 17.43 -27.33
C LYS A 292 1.63 17.29 -27.18
N VAL A 293 2.41 18.13 -27.87
CA VAL A 293 3.88 18.14 -27.77
C VAL A 293 4.34 18.64 -26.40
N LEU A 294 3.75 19.73 -25.91
CA LEU A 294 4.04 20.28 -24.59
C LEU A 294 3.70 19.27 -23.49
N ILE A 295 2.53 18.65 -23.60
CA ILE A 295 2.06 17.57 -22.72
C ILE A 295 3.09 16.44 -22.64
N LYS A 296 3.60 15.98 -23.80
CA LYS A 296 4.58 14.89 -23.84
C LYS A 296 5.83 15.25 -23.04
N TYR A 297 6.40 16.43 -23.24
CA TYR A 297 7.59 16.87 -22.51
C TYR A 297 7.32 17.06 -21.02
N PHE A 298 6.17 17.64 -20.68
CA PHE A 298 5.76 17.85 -19.30
C PHE A 298 5.57 16.53 -18.55
N THR A 299 4.95 15.53 -19.17
CA THR A 299 4.82 14.18 -18.61
C THR A 299 6.17 13.54 -18.34
N TRP A 300 7.12 13.62 -19.29
CA TRP A 300 8.48 13.11 -19.08
C TRP A 300 9.19 13.81 -17.93
N PHE A 301 9.09 15.13 -17.88
CA PHE A 301 9.65 15.93 -16.78
C PHE A 301 9.08 15.48 -15.43
N LEU A 302 7.75 15.39 -15.30
CA LEU A 302 7.12 14.97 -14.05
C LEU A 302 7.51 13.54 -13.65
N VAL A 303 7.59 12.60 -14.60
CA VAL A 303 8.03 11.21 -14.32
C VAL A 303 9.45 11.19 -13.76
N ILE A 304 10.38 11.95 -14.36
CA ILE A 304 11.78 12.01 -13.90
C ILE A 304 11.85 12.61 -12.50
N VAL A 305 11.19 13.75 -12.27
CA VAL A 305 11.17 14.41 -10.96
C VAL A 305 10.52 13.52 -9.90
N LEU A 306 9.37 12.92 -10.20
CA LEU A 306 8.66 12.03 -9.28
C LEU A 306 9.52 10.81 -8.93
N THR A 307 10.25 10.26 -9.89
CA THR A 307 11.15 9.12 -9.65
C THR A 307 12.32 9.53 -8.76
N ALA A 308 12.98 10.65 -9.06
CA ALA A 308 14.12 11.13 -8.28
C ALA A 308 13.72 11.47 -6.83
N VAL A 309 12.66 12.27 -6.65
CA VAL A 309 12.15 12.65 -5.33
C VAL A 309 11.56 11.43 -4.62
N GLY A 310 10.89 10.53 -5.34
CA GLY A 310 10.29 9.32 -4.78
C GLY A 310 11.34 8.37 -4.21
N ILE A 311 12.46 8.16 -4.90
CA ILE A 311 13.57 7.35 -4.39
C ILE A 311 14.14 7.96 -3.11
N TYR A 312 14.38 9.28 -3.11
CA TYR A 312 14.89 9.98 -1.93
C TYR A 312 13.91 9.95 -0.75
N ALA A 313 12.63 10.24 -0.99
CA ALA A 313 11.61 10.31 0.05
C ALA A 313 11.23 8.93 0.63
N ASN A 314 11.48 7.85 -0.11
CA ASN A 314 11.01 6.51 0.23
C ASN A 314 12.12 5.45 0.30
N TYR A 315 13.37 5.83 0.53
CA TYR A 315 14.48 4.87 0.65
C TYR A 315 14.25 3.85 1.79
N TYR A 316 13.55 4.25 2.86
CA TYR A 316 13.20 3.39 4.00
C TYR A 316 12.38 2.15 3.58
N ILE A 317 11.62 2.23 2.49
CA ILE A 317 10.75 1.15 2.00
C ILE A 317 11.56 -0.12 1.74
N PHE A 318 12.80 -0.01 1.28
CA PHE A 318 13.64 -1.17 1.00
C PHE A 318 13.95 -2.02 2.23
N ALA A 319 13.86 -1.46 3.44
CA ALA A 319 13.99 -2.22 4.68
C ALA A 319 12.76 -3.10 4.99
N PHE A 320 11.59 -2.73 4.48
CA PHE A 320 10.33 -3.45 4.69
C PHE A 320 10.00 -4.44 3.57
N ILE A 321 10.69 -4.35 2.43
CA ILE A 321 10.46 -5.26 1.31
C ILE A 321 10.93 -6.67 1.72
N THR A 322 9.96 -7.57 1.86
CA THR A 322 10.20 -9.01 2.01
C THR A 322 10.04 -9.72 0.67
N TRP A 323 10.64 -10.91 0.53
CA TRP A 323 10.50 -11.71 -0.68
C TRP A 323 9.03 -12.04 -1.01
N ARG A 324 8.18 -12.20 0.02
CA ARG A 324 6.75 -12.45 -0.14
C ARG A 324 6.01 -11.25 -0.71
N ILE A 325 6.35 -10.04 -0.27
CA ILE A 325 5.80 -8.80 -0.83
C ILE A 325 6.21 -8.67 -2.30
N VAL A 326 7.49 -8.86 -2.62
CA VAL A 326 7.96 -8.81 -4.03
C VAL A 326 7.22 -9.84 -4.87
N LEU A 327 7.10 -11.07 -4.38
CA LEU A 327 6.42 -12.14 -5.10
C LEU A 327 4.94 -11.80 -5.31
N ALA A 328 4.24 -11.31 -4.29
CA ALA A 328 2.85 -10.88 -4.40
C ALA A 328 2.69 -9.71 -5.40
N SER A 329 3.58 -8.73 -5.34
CA SER A 329 3.63 -7.60 -6.26
C SER A 329 3.90 -8.00 -7.70
N CYS A 330 4.69 -9.05 -7.95
CA CYS A 330 4.90 -9.63 -9.28
C CYS A 330 3.65 -10.40 -9.74
N LEU A 331 3.15 -11.30 -8.89
CA LEU A 331 2.05 -12.20 -9.25
C LEU A 331 0.77 -11.44 -9.55
N LEU A 332 0.46 -10.35 -8.84
CA LEU A 332 -0.77 -9.59 -9.07
C LEU A 332 -0.94 -9.15 -10.55
N PRO A 333 -0.05 -8.32 -11.14
CA PRO A 333 -0.16 -7.95 -12.54
C PRO A 333 0.11 -9.13 -13.49
N TRP A 334 1.05 -10.04 -13.17
CA TRP A 334 1.45 -11.09 -14.11
C TRP A 334 0.38 -12.15 -14.31
N THR A 335 -0.26 -12.57 -13.22
CA THR A 335 -1.43 -13.47 -13.32
C THR A 335 -2.61 -12.75 -13.95
N GLY A 336 -2.78 -11.44 -13.69
CA GLY A 336 -3.75 -10.58 -14.38
C GLY A 336 -3.60 -10.63 -15.90
N TYR A 337 -2.38 -10.42 -16.42
CA TYR A 337 -2.11 -10.53 -17.86
C TYR A 337 -2.51 -11.90 -18.43
N ILE A 338 -2.09 -12.98 -17.75
CA ILE A 338 -2.29 -14.35 -18.24
C ILE A 338 -3.78 -14.71 -18.22
N ILE A 339 -4.46 -14.49 -17.10
CA ILE A 339 -5.87 -14.85 -16.92
C ILE A 339 -6.74 -14.04 -17.87
N ALA A 340 -6.51 -12.73 -18.00
CA ALA A 340 -7.27 -11.89 -18.90
C ALA A 340 -7.03 -12.25 -20.37
N PHE A 341 -5.81 -12.61 -20.76
CA PHE A 341 -5.51 -13.11 -22.10
C PHE A 341 -6.27 -14.41 -22.40
N LEU A 342 -6.18 -15.40 -21.51
CA LEU A 342 -6.85 -16.69 -21.67
C LEU A 342 -8.38 -16.54 -21.69
N PHE A 343 -8.92 -15.69 -20.83
CA PHE A 343 -10.35 -15.41 -20.79
C PHE A 343 -10.83 -14.69 -22.06
N ALA A 344 -10.05 -13.73 -22.58
CA ALA A 344 -10.36 -13.08 -23.86
C ALA A 344 -10.37 -14.09 -25.03
N LEU A 345 -9.45 -15.05 -25.05
CA LEU A 345 -9.45 -16.13 -26.05
C LEU A 345 -10.69 -17.04 -25.89
N LEU A 346 -11.09 -17.37 -24.66
CA LEU A 346 -12.30 -18.14 -24.38
C LEU A 346 -13.57 -17.41 -24.86
N MET A 347 -13.58 -16.08 -24.76
CA MET A 347 -14.64 -15.22 -25.29
C MET A 347 -14.51 -14.94 -26.79
N HIS A 348 -13.72 -15.74 -27.50
CA HIS A 348 -13.46 -15.66 -28.94
C HIS A 348 -13.04 -14.27 -29.43
N GLN A 349 -12.28 -13.53 -28.61
CA GLN A 349 -11.66 -12.28 -29.05
C GLN A 349 -10.52 -12.57 -30.02
N ASN A 350 -10.34 -11.70 -31.01
CA ASN A 350 -9.17 -11.78 -31.88
C ASN A 350 -7.89 -11.48 -31.08
N THR A 351 -6.74 -11.84 -31.64
CA THR A 351 -5.44 -11.69 -30.95
C THR A 351 -5.17 -10.25 -30.50
N GLN A 352 -5.51 -9.26 -31.32
CA GLN A 352 -5.30 -7.85 -30.98
C GLN A 352 -6.13 -7.41 -29.78
N ASN A 353 -7.41 -7.80 -29.71
CA ASN A 353 -8.27 -7.50 -28.57
C ASN A 353 -7.85 -8.31 -27.34
N ALA A 354 -7.43 -9.56 -27.49
CA ALA A 354 -6.94 -10.37 -26.38
C ALA A 354 -5.68 -9.79 -25.75
N ILE A 355 -4.74 -9.29 -26.56
CA ILE A 355 -3.56 -8.55 -26.10
C ILE A 355 -3.99 -7.27 -25.36
N THR A 356 -4.92 -6.50 -25.93
CA THR A 356 -5.44 -5.29 -25.28
C THR A 356 -6.06 -5.60 -23.91
N ILE A 357 -6.97 -6.57 -23.85
CA ILE A 357 -7.67 -6.95 -22.61
C ILE A 357 -6.66 -7.42 -21.57
N ALA A 358 -5.67 -8.22 -21.97
CA ALA A 358 -4.60 -8.64 -21.08
C ALA A 358 -3.83 -7.46 -20.48
N ILE A 359 -3.31 -6.57 -21.34
CA ILE A 359 -2.51 -5.41 -20.94
C ILE A 359 -3.32 -4.48 -20.04
N GLU A 360 -4.57 -4.21 -20.39
CA GLU A 360 -5.45 -3.34 -19.62
C GLU A 360 -5.74 -3.91 -18.22
N THR A 361 -6.05 -5.21 -18.12
CA THR A 361 -6.33 -5.84 -16.83
C THR A 361 -5.09 -5.93 -15.94
N GLY A 362 -3.93 -6.30 -16.48
CA GLY A 362 -2.73 -6.46 -15.66
C GLY A 362 -2.08 -5.13 -15.24
N ILE A 363 -2.21 -4.07 -16.05
CA ILE A 363 -1.74 -2.73 -15.68
C ILE A 363 -2.81 -2.01 -14.87
N GLN A 364 -2.68 -2.09 -13.56
CA GLN A 364 -3.58 -1.44 -12.62
C GLN A 364 -3.26 0.05 -12.43
N ASN A 365 -4.28 0.85 -12.07
CA ASN A 365 -4.09 2.23 -11.65
C ASN A 365 -3.60 2.32 -10.20
N VAL A 366 -2.31 2.09 -10.01
CA VAL A 366 -1.67 2.15 -8.68
C VAL A 366 -1.76 3.54 -8.03
N GLY A 367 -1.97 4.60 -8.82
CA GLY A 367 -2.16 5.96 -8.31
C GLY A 367 -3.41 6.11 -7.45
N ILE A 368 -4.49 5.38 -7.77
CA ILE A 368 -5.71 5.36 -6.95
C ILE A 368 -5.41 4.72 -5.61
N ALA A 369 -4.83 3.52 -5.59
CA ALA A 369 -4.43 2.86 -4.36
C ALA A 369 -3.51 3.74 -3.50
N PHE A 370 -2.49 4.36 -4.11
CA PHE A 370 -1.59 5.30 -3.42
C PHE A 370 -2.35 6.45 -2.76
N THR A 371 -3.27 7.07 -3.50
CA THR A 371 -4.08 8.22 -3.03
C THR A 371 -4.98 7.79 -1.86
N ILE A 372 -5.60 6.61 -1.94
CA ILE A 372 -6.41 6.05 -0.85
C ILE A 372 -5.55 5.90 0.41
N MET A 373 -4.39 5.25 0.33
CA MET A 373 -3.51 5.06 1.49
C MET A 373 -3.05 6.40 2.06
N PHE A 374 -2.64 7.33 1.19
CA PHE A 374 -2.05 8.59 1.62
C PHE A 374 -3.02 9.51 2.38
N TYR A 375 -4.28 9.56 1.96
CA TYR A 375 -5.29 10.47 2.54
C TYR A 375 -6.16 9.83 3.61
N THR A 376 -6.07 8.51 3.78
CA THR A 376 -6.92 7.76 4.69
C THR A 376 -6.15 7.30 5.93
N PHE A 377 -4.95 6.76 5.74
CA PHE A 377 -4.25 6.12 6.85
C PHE A 377 -3.50 7.12 7.72
N PRO A 378 -3.38 6.84 9.04
CA PRO A 378 -2.44 7.52 9.91
C PRO A 378 -1.01 7.47 9.34
N GLU A 379 -0.16 8.43 9.72
CA GLU A 379 1.20 8.59 9.19
C GLU A 379 2.01 7.28 9.19
N PHE A 380 1.96 6.52 10.29
CA PHE A 380 2.68 5.26 10.44
C PHE A 380 2.17 4.18 9.46
N GLU A 381 0.88 3.87 9.51
CA GLU A 381 0.26 2.85 8.65
C GLU A 381 0.35 3.20 7.17
N ARG A 382 0.28 4.48 6.83
CA ARG A 382 0.47 4.98 5.48
C ARG A 382 1.86 4.65 4.95
N ASP A 383 2.89 4.95 5.73
CA ASP A 383 4.28 4.75 5.29
C ASP A 383 4.58 3.25 5.09
N ILE A 384 4.01 2.38 5.94
CA ILE A 384 4.10 0.93 5.79
C ILE A 384 3.28 0.43 4.58
N ALA A 385 2.03 0.89 4.42
CA ALA A 385 1.18 0.54 3.29
C ALA A 385 1.83 0.87 1.93
N MET A 386 2.51 2.01 1.84
CA MET A 386 3.10 2.52 0.60
C MET A 386 4.19 1.63 -0.01
N VAL A 387 4.80 0.75 0.79
CA VAL A 387 5.75 -0.27 0.34
C VAL A 387 5.17 -1.07 -0.83
N VAL A 388 3.90 -1.47 -0.73
CA VAL A 388 3.29 -2.41 -1.67
C VAL A 388 2.92 -1.77 -3.01
N PRO A 389 2.18 -0.64 -3.09
CA PRO A 389 1.94 0.05 -4.35
C PRO A 389 3.24 0.37 -5.11
N ILE A 390 4.28 0.81 -4.40
CA ILE A 390 5.58 1.11 -5.02
C ILE A 390 6.23 -0.16 -5.57
N ALA A 391 6.23 -1.25 -4.80
CA ALA A 391 6.73 -2.55 -5.27
C ALA A 391 5.99 -3.03 -6.52
N VAL A 392 4.65 -2.92 -6.56
CA VAL A 392 3.86 -3.28 -7.74
C VAL A 392 4.28 -2.45 -8.96
N VAL A 393 4.36 -1.12 -8.85
CA VAL A 393 4.76 -0.24 -9.97
C VAL A 393 6.11 -0.63 -10.56
N LEU A 394 7.06 -1.05 -9.72
CA LEU A 394 8.41 -1.43 -10.16
C LEU A 394 8.43 -2.74 -10.98
N VAL A 395 7.47 -3.64 -10.78
CA VAL A 395 7.47 -4.98 -11.39
C VAL A 395 6.39 -5.21 -12.44
N THR A 396 5.33 -4.37 -12.49
CA THR A 396 4.21 -4.48 -13.43
C THR A 396 4.65 -4.56 -14.90
N ASP A 397 5.64 -3.76 -15.30
CA ASP A 397 6.07 -3.58 -16.69
C ASP A 397 7.18 -4.54 -17.13
N LYS A 398 7.83 -5.22 -16.18
CA LYS A 398 8.98 -6.09 -16.43
C LYS A 398 8.74 -7.21 -17.45
N PRO A 399 7.65 -8.01 -17.37
CA PRO A 399 7.41 -9.05 -18.37
C PRO A 399 7.17 -8.45 -19.76
N LEU A 400 6.43 -7.34 -19.85
CA LEU A 400 6.18 -6.63 -21.10
C LEU A 400 7.48 -6.10 -21.72
N PHE A 401 8.36 -5.53 -20.92
CA PHE A 401 9.66 -5.06 -21.38
C PHE A 401 10.55 -6.20 -21.89
N VAL A 402 10.57 -7.34 -21.19
CA VAL A 402 11.31 -8.53 -21.62
C VAL A 402 10.76 -9.07 -22.94
N ILE A 403 9.43 -9.21 -23.08
CA ILE A 403 8.80 -9.66 -24.34
C ILE A 403 9.13 -8.69 -25.47
N TRP A 404 9.09 -7.37 -25.22
CA TRP A 404 9.44 -6.37 -26.21
C TRP A 404 10.92 -6.46 -26.65
N LEU A 405 11.85 -6.62 -25.71
CA LEU A 405 13.26 -6.81 -26.01
C LEU A 405 13.49 -8.07 -26.85
N VAL A 406 12.88 -9.19 -26.47
CA VAL A 406 12.97 -10.45 -27.22
C VAL A 406 12.39 -10.27 -28.62
N LYS A 407 11.21 -9.64 -28.77
CA LYS A 407 10.60 -9.33 -30.09
C LYS A 407 11.57 -8.49 -30.94
N LYS A 408 12.18 -7.46 -30.34
CA LYS A 408 13.09 -6.53 -31.02
C LYS A 408 14.43 -7.14 -31.41
N PHE A 409 14.99 -8.05 -30.63
CA PHE A 409 16.28 -8.68 -30.92
C PHE A 409 16.15 -9.89 -31.86
N PHE A 410 15.13 -10.75 -31.67
CA PHE A 410 15.02 -12.00 -32.43
C PHE A 410 14.22 -11.86 -33.74
N PHE A 411 13.26 -10.95 -33.82
CA PHE A 411 12.40 -10.84 -35.02
C PHE A 411 12.77 -9.69 -35.96
N LYS A 412 13.72 -8.82 -35.57
CA LYS A 412 14.26 -7.77 -36.46
C LYS A 412 15.14 -8.32 -37.59
N ASN A 413 15.57 -9.58 -37.52
CA ASN A 413 16.31 -10.25 -38.60
C ASN A 413 15.41 -10.93 -39.66
N LYS A 414 14.08 -10.71 -39.63
CA LYS A 414 13.11 -11.31 -40.57
C LYS A 414 12.27 -10.30 -41.36
N GLN A 415 12.53 -9.00 -41.23
CA GLN A 415 12.01 -7.92 -42.07
C GLN A 415 13.18 -7.25 -42.76
#